data_AF-A0A957EWR8-F1
#
_entry.id   AF-A0A957EWR8-F1
#
_cell.length_a   1.000
_cell.length_b   1.000
_cell.length_c   1.000
_cell.angle_alpha   90.00
_cell.angle_beta   90.00
_cell.angle_gamma   90.00
#
_symmetry.space_group_name_H-M   'P 1'
#
loop_
_entity.id
_entity.type
_entity.pdbx_description
1 polymer ?
#
loop_
_entity_poly.entity_id
_entity_poly.type
_entity_poly.pdbx_seq_one_letter_code
_entity_poly.pdbx_strand_id
1 'polypeptide(L)'
;MIGDNGNRRDRRQMLVATLLTPCNEATFQQCLEQLDDYIAAQLAGEDYVALYPQTAVLLDACPDCAAAYARLYELETAVRSQTLPQPTHIPQPDLSFLPQAASLLAQLRQAFQQRLDGSSLQLTQGLVALLTPPPVLTRTRAPADSGRYHARLLRLGGQAETAVLNLPFTLEAYRDGENETLCLVQVTLLPGDELDELFEKTVVLGWENGGETAVTDWGGLAEFVDIPVTALPQLHIQVNFEDS
;
A
#
# COMPACT_ATOMS: atom_id res chain seq x y z
N MET A 1 -55.10 43.01 -3.57
CA MET A 1 -54.06 42.20 -4.25
C MET A 1 -53.34 43.08 -5.27
N ILE A 2 -52.47 43.97 -4.78
CA ILE A 2 -51.62 44.86 -5.60
C ILE A 2 -50.23 44.68 -5.00
N GLY A 3 -49.32 44.02 -5.73
CA GLY A 3 -47.96 43.80 -5.24
C GLY A 3 -47.25 42.63 -5.93
N ASP A 4 -46.93 42.78 -7.21
CA ASP A 4 -45.94 41.90 -7.88
C ASP A 4 -45.29 42.53 -9.15
N ASN A 5 -45.75 43.71 -9.60
CA ASN A 5 -45.23 44.32 -10.83
C ASN A 5 -43.80 44.87 -10.70
N GLY A 6 -43.35 45.23 -9.49
CA GLY A 6 -41.96 45.68 -9.25
C GLY A 6 -40.96 44.55 -9.44
N ASN A 7 -41.23 43.41 -8.80
CA ASN A 7 -40.36 42.23 -8.82
C ASN A 7 -40.14 41.68 -10.25
N ARG A 8 -41.17 41.73 -11.09
CA ARG A 8 -41.07 41.32 -12.50
C ARG A 8 -40.18 42.24 -13.34
N ARG A 9 -40.20 43.55 -13.09
CA ARG A 9 -39.40 44.52 -13.84
C ARG A 9 -37.92 44.39 -13.49
N ASP A 10 -37.64 44.22 -12.21
CA ASP A 10 -36.28 44.06 -11.68
C ASP A 10 -35.68 42.73 -12.16
N ARG A 11 -36.44 41.63 -12.07
CA ARG A 11 -36.01 40.32 -12.59
C ARG A 11 -35.76 40.34 -14.11
N ARG A 12 -36.61 41.05 -14.87
CA ARG A 12 -36.42 41.22 -16.32
C ARG A 12 -35.16 42.03 -16.63
N GLN A 13 -34.90 43.12 -15.90
CA GLN A 13 -33.68 43.91 -16.11
C GLN A 13 -32.42 43.11 -15.76
N MET A 14 -32.48 42.29 -14.71
CA MET A 14 -31.38 41.41 -14.32
C MET A 14 -31.11 40.36 -15.41
N LEU A 15 -32.14 39.68 -15.92
CA LEU A 15 -32.00 38.71 -17.03
C LEU A 15 -31.41 39.35 -18.30
N VAL A 16 -31.87 40.54 -18.67
CA VAL A 16 -31.33 41.26 -19.84
C VAL A 16 -29.86 41.61 -19.63
N ALA A 17 -29.47 42.06 -18.44
CA ALA A 17 -28.06 42.34 -18.13
C ALA A 17 -27.20 41.06 -18.17
N THR A 18 -27.72 39.94 -17.67
CA THR A 18 -27.04 38.64 -17.70
C THR A 18 -26.89 38.10 -19.12
N LEU A 19 -27.91 38.23 -19.98
CA LEU A 19 -27.84 37.78 -21.38
C LEU A 19 -26.89 38.62 -22.24
N LEU A 20 -26.73 39.92 -21.92
CA LEU A 20 -25.83 40.82 -22.63
C LEU A 20 -24.38 40.73 -22.16
N THR A 21 -24.14 40.16 -20.98
CA THR A 21 -22.81 39.96 -20.43
C THR A 21 -22.32 38.58 -20.86
N PRO A 22 -21.20 38.45 -21.61
CA PRO A 22 -20.63 37.14 -21.90
C PRO A 22 -20.43 36.41 -20.58
N CYS A 23 -21.00 35.21 -20.46
CA CYS A 23 -21.03 34.45 -19.22
C CYS A 23 -19.60 34.32 -18.70
N ASN A 24 -19.31 34.97 -17.57
CA ASN A 24 -17.99 34.91 -16.96
C ASN A 24 -17.81 33.50 -16.40
N GLU A 25 -16.76 32.82 -16.84
CA GLU A 25 -16.43 31.45 -16.43
C GLU A 25 -16.40 31.29 -14.90
N ALA A 26 -15.96 32.33 -14.18
CA ALA A 26 -15.96 32.33 -12.72
C ALA A 26 -17.38 32.28 -12.12
N THR A 27 -18.34 33.01 -12.68
CA THR A 27 -19.73 33.02 -12.19
C THR A 27 -20.43 31.70 -12.52
N PHE A 28 -20.10 31.11 -13.67
CA PHE A 28 -20.57 29.78 -14.06
C PHE A 28 -20.06 28.70 -13.08
N GLN A 29 -18.77 28.69 -12.77
CA GLN A 29 -18.20 27.74 -11.81
C GLN A 29 -18.81 27.88 -10.42
N GLN A 30 -18.98 29.11 -9.93
CA GLN A 30 -19.63 29.33 -8.63
C GLN A 30 -21.07 28.79 -8.60
N CYS A 31 -21.82 28.93 -9.70
CA CYS A 31 -23.18 28.37 -9.78
C CYS A 31 -23.17 26.84 -9.82
N LEU A 32 -22.18 26.21 -10.47
CA LEU A 32 -22.02 24.76 -10.45
C LEU A 32 -21.69 24.24 -9.05
N GLU A 33 -20.81 24.92 -8.31
CA GLU A 33 -20.49 24.58 -6.92
C GLU A 33 -21.69 24.68 -5.98
N GLN A 34 -22.65 25.57 -6.27
CA GLN A 34 -23.87 25.78 -5.47
C GLN A 34 -25.07 24.94 -5.94
N LEU A 35 -24.95 24.17 -7.01
CA LEU A 35 -26.09 23.49 -7.62
C LEU A 35 -26.67 22.39 -6.73
N ASP A 36 -25.80 21.66 -6.02
CA ASP A 36 -26.21 20.59 -5.11
C ASP A 36 -27.00 21.16 -3.91
N ASP A 37 -26.50 22.24 -3.31
CA ASP A 37 -27.17 22.93 -2.22
C ASP A 37 -28.53 23.52 -2.66
N TYR A 38 -28.58 24.07 -3.88
CA TYR A 38 -29.81 24.59 -4.48
C TYR A 38 -30.89 23.49 -4.62
N ILE A 39 -30.51 22.32 -5.14
CA ILE A 39 -31.40 21.16 -5.28
C ILE A 39 -31.82 20.64 -3.90
N ALA A 40 -30.88 20.58 -2.94
CA ALA A 40 -31.16 20.13 -1.59
C ALA A 40 -32.20 21.02 -0.88
N ALA A 41 -32.04 22.35 -0.97
CA ALA A 41 -32.97 23.33 -0.43
C ALA A 41 -34.37 23.20 -1.08
N GLN A 42 -34.42 23.01 -2.39
CA GLN A 42 -35.68 22.81 -3.10
C GLN A 42 -36.39 21.51 -2.68
N LEU A 43 -35.66 20.40 -2.58
CA LEU A 43 -36.21 19.11 -2.13
C LEU A 43 -36.61 19.13 -0.65
N ALA A 44 -36.04 20.04 0.15
CA ALA A 44 -36.44 20.31 1.53
C ALA A 44 -37.68 21.24 1.63
N GLY A 45 -38.12 21.82 0.52
CA GLY A 45 -39.25 22.77 0.49
C GLY A 45 -38.90 24.16 1.02
N GLU A 46 -37.62 24.53 1.05
CA GLU A 46 -37.15 25.86 1.44
C GLU A 46 -37.32 26.88 0.30
N ASP A 47 -37.19 28.17 0.60
CA ASP A 47 -37.19 29.23 -0.43
C ASP A 47 -35.82 29.31 -1.13
N TYR A 48 -35.50 28.25 -1.88
CA TYR A 48 -34.23 28.05 -2.56
C TYR A 48 -33.88 29.16 -3.55
N VAL A 49 -34.87 29.85 -4.13
CA VAL A 49 -34.66 31.00 -5.02
C VAL A 49 -34.16 32.23 -4.24
N ALA A 50 -34.66 32.44 -3.01
CA ALA A 50 -34.18 33.50 -2.14
C ALA A 50 -32.78 33.21 -1.57
N LEU A 51 -32.48 31.94 -1.28
CA LEU A 51 -31.18 31.51 -0.77
C LEU A 51 -30.08 31.59 -1.84
N TYR A 52 -30.41 31.28 -3.10
CA TYR A 52 -29.44 31.20 -4.21
C TYR A 52 -29.93 31.96 -5.45
N PRO A 53 -30.07 33.30 -5.37
CA PRO A 53 -30.66 34.10 -6.44
C PRO A 53 -29.81 34.10 -7.73
N GLN A 54 -28.49 33.95 -7.61
CA GLN A 54 -27.58 33.93 -8.77
C GLN A 54 -27.76 32.66 -9.60
N THR A 55 -27.85 31.50 -8.93
CA THR A 55 -28.12 30.20 -9.55
C THR A 55 -29.47 30.21 -10.27
N ALA A 56 -30.52 30.75 -9.62
CA ALA A 56 -31.84 30.87 -10.25
C ALA A 56 -31.81 31.71 -11.54
N VAL A 57 -31.10 32.85 -11.53
CA VAL A 57 -30.97 33.70 -12.72
C VAL A 57 -30.15 33.03 -13.82
N LEU A 58 -29.09 32.28 -13.48
CA LEU A 58 -28.31 31.54 -14.46
C LEU A 58 -29.15 30.44 -15.12
N LEU A 59 -29.90 29.67 -14.33
CA LEU A 59 -30.79 28.61 -14.83
C LEU A 59 -31.88 29.20 -15.74
N ASP A 60 -32.41 30.38 -15.42
CA ASP A 60 -33.35 31.10 -16.29
C ASP A 60 -32.70 31.61 -17.60
N ALA A 61 -31.42 31.96 -17.57
CA ALA A 61 -30.70 32.57 -18.70
C ALA A 61 -30.05 31.55 -19.65
N CYS A 62 -29.71 30.35 -19.17
CA CYS A 62 -28.97 29.34 -19.92
C CYS A 62 -29.78 28.02 -20.04
N PRO A 63 -30.34 27.70 -21.22
CA PRO A 63 -31.18 26.51 -21.40
C PRO A 63 -30.42 25.20 -21.18
N ASP A 64 -29.12 25.16 -21.48
CA ASP A 64 -28.29 23.99 -21.25
C ASP A 64 -28.08 23.73 -19.75
N CYS A 65 -27.90 24.79 -18.94
CA CYS A 65 -27.83 24.68 -17.49
C CYS A 65 -29.17 24.20 -16.91
N ALA A 66 -30.29 24.76 -17.38
CA ALA A 66 -31.62 24.33 -16.96
C ALA A 66 -31.87 22.84 -17.27
N ALA A 67 -31.44 22.37 -18.44
CA ALA A 67 -31.56 20.96 -18.81
C ALA A 67 -30.68 20.04 -17.94
N ALA A 68 -29.45 20.45 -17.61
CA ALA A 68 -28.57 19.71 -16.71
C ALA A 68 -29.14 19.65 -15.27
N TYR A 69 -29.62 20.79 -14.76
CA TYR A 69 -30.30 20.88 -13.47
C TYR A 69 -31.53 19.98 -13.42
N ALA A 70 -32.38 19.98 -14.45
CA ALA A 70 -33.58 19.13 -14.48
C ALA A 70 -33.21 17.64 -14.35
N ARG A 71 -32.15 17.18 -15.03
CA ARG A 71 -31.66 15.80 -14.91
C ARG A 71 -31.15 15.46 -13.51
N LEU A 72 -30.39 16.38 -12.89
CA LEU A 72 -29.89 16.19 -11.52
C LEU A 72 -31.05 16.16 -10.51
N TYR A 73 -32.01 17.07 -10.65
CA TYR A 73 -33.20 17.11 -9.81
C TYR A 73 -34.03 15.82 -9.93
N GLU A 74 -34.23 15.32 -11.14
CA GLU A 74 -34.90 14.03 -11.39
C GLU A 74 -34.17 12.87 -10.72
N LEU A 75 -32.83 12.82 -10.83
CA LEU A 75 -31.99 11.81 -10.19
C LEU A 75 -32.13 11.85 -8.67
N GLU A 76 -31.96 13.02 -8.04
CA GLU A 76 -32.06 13.20 -6.59
C GLU A 76 -33.46 12.86 -6.07
N THR A 77 -34.49 13.22 -6.84
CA THR A 77 -35.88 12.84 -6.54
C THR A 77 -36.05 11.32 -6.60
N ALA A 78 -35.46 10.66 -7.60
CA ALA A 78 -35.51 9.21 -7.75
C ALA A 78 -34.77 8.47 -6.62
N VAL A 79 -33.62 9.01 -6.18
CA VAL A 79 -32.85 8.52 -5.02
C VAL A 79 -33.70 8.61 -3.75
N ARG A 80 -34.25 9.80 -3.43
CA ARG A 80 -35.06 10.00 -2.21
C ARG A 80 -36.34 9.17 -2.19
N SER A 81 -36.98 9.00 -3.34
CA SER A 81 -38.19 8.18 -3.48
C SER A 81 -37.90 6.68 -3.56
N GLN A 82 -36.62 6.26 -3.55
CA GLN A 82 -36.19 4.86 -3.72
C GLN A 82 -36.77 4.21 -4.99
N THR A 83 -37.00 5.01 -6.03
CA THR A 83 -37.56 4.54 -7.32
C THR A 83 -36.49 4.10 -8.30
N LEU A 84 -35.21 4.37 -7.99
CA LEU A 84 -34.11 3.87 -8.82
C LEU A 84 -34.07 2.34 -8.76
N PRO A 85 -34.02 1.66 -9.92
CA PRO A 85 -33.88 0.22 -9.95
C PRO A 85 -32.54 -0.15 -9.30
N GLN A 86 -32.58 -0.93 -8.23
CA GLN A 86 -31.35 -1.49 -7.67
C GLN A 86 -30.76 -2.47 -8.69
N PRO A 87 -29.50 -2.27 -9.12
CA PRO A 87 -28.85 -3.24 -9.98
C PRO A 87 -28.76 -4.57 -9.23
N THR A 88 -29.29 -5.63 -9.83
CA THR A 88 -29.21 -7.00 -9.29
C THR A 88 -27.77 -7.51 -9.18
N HIS A 89 -26.84 -6.88 -9.90
CA HIS A 89 -25.43 -7.20 -9.87
C HIS A 89 -24.60 -5.92 -10.03
N ILE A 90 -23.83 -5.57 -9.00
CA ILE A 90 -22.78 -4.55 -9.09
C ILE A 90 -21.50 -5.30 -9.49
N PRO A 91 -20.94 -5.09 -10.70
CA PRO A 91 -19.68 -5.71 -11.06
C PRO A 91 -18.60 -5.28 -10.06
N GLN A 92 -17.77 -6.23 -9.61
CA GLN A 92 -16.59 -5.88 -8.81
C GLN A 92 -15.71 -4.95 -9.64
N PRO A 93 -15.31 -3.78 -9.11
CA PRO A 93 -14.39 -2.91 -9.83
C PRO A 93 -13.09 -3.67 -10.07
N ASP A 94 -12.68 -3.73 -11.33
CA ASP A 94 -11.40 -4.30 -11.70
C ASP A 94 -10.30 -3.32 -11.29
N LEU A 95 -9.68 -3.57 -10.13
CA LEU A 95 -8.59 -2.75 -9.59
C LEU A 95 -7.21 -3.24 -10.05
N SER A 96 -7.14 -4.14 -11.05
CA SER A 96 -5.87 -4.68 -11.56
C SER A 96 -4.95 -3.63 -12.18
N PHE A 97 -5.49 -2.48 -12.59
CA PHE A 97 -4.73 -1.36 -13.14
C PHE A 97 -4.05 -0.50 -12.06
N LEU A 98 -4.49 -0.57 -10.79
CA LEU A 98 -3.83 0.18 -9.73
C LEU A 98 -2.49 -0.51 -9.44
N PRO A 99 -1.37 0.23 -9.43
CA PRO A 99 -0.14 -0.31 -8.88
C PRO A 99 -0.45 -0.72 -7.46
N GLN A 100 -0.33 -2.01 -7.16
CA GLN A 100 -0.59 -2.53 -5.82
C GLN A 100 0.18 -1.66 -4.85
N ALA A 101 -0.53 -0.88 -4.04
CA ALA A 101 0.11 0.00 -3.08
C ALA A 101 1.03 -0.89 -2.26
N ALA A 102 2.34 -0.68 -2.41
CA ALA A 102 3.33 -1.38 -1.62
C ALA A 102 2.85 -1.25 -0.18
N SER A 103 2.61 -2.39 0.48
CA SER A 103 2.14 -2.40 1.86
C SER A 103 3.00 -1.44 2.68
N LEU A 104 2.47 -0.82 3.72
CA LEU A 104 3.27 0.07 4.59
C LEU A 104 4.59 -0.61 5.03
N LEU A 105 4.55 -1.95 5.15
CA LEU A 105 5.69 -2.82 5.36
C LEU A 105 6.69 -2.84 4.18
N ALA A 106 6.21 -2.93 2.94
CA ALA A 106 7.04 -2.80 1.74
C ALA A 106 7.62 -1.38 1.56
N GLN A 107 6.88 -0.33 1.91
CA GLN A 107 7.40 1.05 1.90
C GLN A 107 8.48 1.28 2.97
N LEU A 108 8.26 0.76 4.19
CA LEU A 108 9.29 0.77 5.23
C LEU A 108 10.53 -0.04 4.80
N ARG A 109 10.35 -1.22 4.20
CA ARG A 109 11.46 -2.01 3.64
C ARG A 109 12.23 -1.26 2.56
N GLN A 110 11.56 -0.58 1.65
CA GLN A 110 12.19 0.22 0.60
C GLN A 110 12.98 1.41 1.17
N ALA A 111 12.47 2.06 2.22
CA ALA A 111 13.20 3.12 2.93
C ALA A 111 14.44 2.58 3.68
N PHE A 112 14.41 1.34 4.17
CA PHE A 112 15.58 0.67 4.75
C PHE A 112 16.62 0.30 3.67
N GLN A 113 16.18 -0.15 2.50
CA GLN A 113 17.07 -0.56 1.39
C GLN A 113 17.92 0.58 0.84
N GLN A 114 17.37 1.79 0.71
CA GLN A 114 18.10 2.95 0.21
C GLN A 114 19.24 3.42 1.14
N ARG A 115 19.39 2.81 2.33
CA ARG A 115 20.35 3.22 3.36
C ARG A 115 21.42 2.17 3.66
N LEU A 116 21.38 0.99 3.02
CA LEU A 116 22.16 -0.19 3.43
C LEU A 116 23.41 -0.49 2.57
N ASP A 117 23.84 0.39 1.66
CA ASP A 117 25.16 0.26 1.02
C ASP A 117 26.27 0.40 2.09
N GLY A 118 26.73 -0.73 2.63
CA GLY A 118 27.82 -0.83 3.62
C GLY A 118 27.40 -0.83 5.10
N SER A 119 26.14 -1.12 5.45
CA SER A 119 25.67 -1.04 6.85
C SER A 119 25.24 -2.39 7.43
N SER A 120 25.62 -2.66 8.69
CA SER A 120 25.19 -3.85 9.45
C SER A 120 23.69 -3.81 9.73
N LEU A 121 23.00 -4.93 9.52
CA LEU A 121 21.57 -5.07 9.84
C LEU A 121 21.43 -5.58 11.27
N GLN A 122 20.82 -4.78 12.16
CA GLN A 122 20.51 -5.18 13.54
C GLN A 122 19.00 -5.45 13.67
N LEU A 123 18.61 -6.69 13.97
CA LEU A 123 17.20 -7.10 14.06
C LEU A 123 16.63 -6.79 15.45
N THR A 124 15.87 -5.71 15.60
CA THR A 124 15.17 -5.48 16.88
C THR A 124 14.13 -6.58 17.16
N GLN A 125 13.86 -6.90 18.43
CA GLN A 125 12.88 -7.94 18.81
C GLN A 125 11.51 -7.78 18.12
N GLY A 126 11.06 -6.54 17.90
CA GLY A 126 9.80 -6.26 17.21
C GLY A 126 9.81 -6.66 15.73
N LEU A 127 10.97 -6.58 15.05
CA LEU A 127 11.10 -7.01 13.66
C LEU A 127 11.13 -8.54 13.53
N VAL A 128 11.73 -9.26 14.48
CA VAL A 128 11.78 -10.73 14.48
C VAL A 128 10.37 -11.32 14.50
N ALA A 129 9.48 -10.78 15.35
CA ALA A 129 8.09 -11.24 15.44
C ALA A 129 7.31 -11.05 14.13
N LEU A 130 7.62 -10.00 13.35
CA LEU A 130 6.99 -9.71 12.06
C LEU A 130 7.59 -10.51 10.90
N LEU A 131 8.78 -11.07 11.08
CA LEU A 131 9.49 -11.89 10.10
C LEU A 131 9.38 -13.39 10.38
N THR A 132 8.70 -13.79 11.46
CA THR A 132 8.49 -15.21 11.77
C THR A 132 7.45 -15.78 10.80
N PRO A 133 7.82 -16.65 9.84
CA PRO A 133 6.85 -17.24 8.94
C PRO A 133 5.95 -18.23 9.70
N PRO A 134 4.72 -18.52 9.22
CA PRO A 134 3.94 -19.63 9.74
C PRO A 134 4.74 -20.94 9.61
N PRO A 135 4.54 -21.90 10.53
CA PRO A 135 5.33 -23.13 10.55
C PRO A 135 5.08 -23.93 9.26
N VAL A 136 6.09 -23.98 8.39
CA VAL A 136 6.11 -24.85 7.21
C VAL A 136 7.14 -25.94 7.49
N LEU A 137 6.72 -27.20 7.41
CA LEU A 137 7.59 -28.37 7.48
C LEU A 137 8.58 -28.31 6.30
N THR A 138 9.75 -27.75 6.54
CA THR A 138 10.81 -27.64 5.53
C THR A 138 11.79 -28.77 5.78
N ARG A 139 12.10 -29.57 4.75
CA ARG A 139 13.14 -30.59 4.84
C ARG A 139 14.50 -29.90 4.81
N THR A 140 15.21 -29.91 5.93
CA THR A 140 16.65 -29.63 5.97
C THR A 140 17.37 -30.62 5.04
N ARG A 141 18.38 -30.13 4.30
CA ARG A 141 19.06 -30.91 3.24
C ARG A 141 19.99 -32.01 3.77
N ALA A 142 20.47 -31.89 5.01
CA ALA A 142 21.28 -32.92 5.66
C ALA A 142 20.36 -34.05 6.18
N PRO A 143 20.41 -35.27 5.59
CA PRO A 143 19.57 -36.38 6.03
C PRO A 143 19.87 -36.80 7.48
N ALA A 144 21.11 -36.59 7.93
CA ALA A 144 21.58 -36.94 9.27
C ALA A 144 20.91 -36.10 10.37
N ASP A 145 20.61 -34.82 10.11
CA ASP A 145 20.15 -33.87 11.14
C ASP A 145 18.66 -33.52 11.03
N SER A 146 17.95 -34.13 10.08
CA SER A 146 16.52 -33.92 9.87
C SER A 146 15.63 -34.24 11.08
N GLY A 147 16.11 -35.11 11.99
CA GLY A 147 15.45 -35.39 13.27
C GLY A 147 15.72 -34.34 14.35
N ARG A 148 16.91 -33.71 14.33
CA ARG A 148 17.37 -32.77 15.37
C ARG A 148 16.85 -31.36 15.10
N TYR A 149 16.96 -30.85 13.87
CA TYR A 149 16.61 -29.47 13.52
C TYR A 149 15.32 -29.40 12.68
N HIS A 150 14.16 -29.43 13.33
CA HIS A 150 12.86 -29.53 12.66
C HIS A 150 11.97 -28.28 12.78
N ALA A 151 12.21 -27.41 13.77
CA ALA A 151 11.40 -26.21 14.00
C ALA A 151 12.13 -24.95 13.50
N ARG A 152 11.70 -24.43 12.34
CA ARG A 152 12.27 -23.20 11.77
C ARG A 152 11.85 -21.97 12.59
N LEU A 153 12.85 -21.23 13.07
CA LEU A 153 12.69 -20.03 13.89
C LEU A 153 12.72 -18.74 13.05
N LEU A 154 13.58 -18.72 12.04
CA LEU A 154 13.83 -17.53 11.23
C LEU A 154 14.09 -17.94 9.79
N ARG A 155 13.62 -17.11 8.85
CA ARG A 155 14.00 -17.18 7.44
C ARG A 155 14.13 -15.77 6.89
N LEU A 156 15.24 -15.48 6.27
CA LEU A 156 15.52 -14.23 5.56
C LEU A 156 15.99 -14.58 4.15
N GLY A 157 15.28 -14.11 3.12
CA GLY A 157 15.62 -14.37 1.72
C GLY A 157 14.90 -15.58 1.08
N GLY A 158 15.04 -15.73 -0.25
CA GLY A 158 14.45 -16.78 -1.10
C GLY A 158 13.68 -16.24 -2.30
N GLN A 159 13.73 -16.90 -3.48
CA GLN A 159 13.29 -16.39 -4.80
C GLN A 159 11.90 -15.73 -4.91
N ALA A 160 10.93 -16.06 -4.04
CA ALA A 160 9.61 -15.41 -4.04
C ALA A 160 9.55 -14.14 -3.16
N GLU A 161 10.49 -13.99 -2.22
CA GLU A 161 10.61 -12.86 -1.29
C GLU A 161 11.86 -11.99 -1.58
N THR A 162 12.84 -12.49 -2.35
CA THR A 162 14.10 -11.80 -2.70
C THR A 162 13.98 -10.81 -3.84
N ALA A 163 12.90 -10.81 -4.63
CA ALA A 163 12.70 -9.76 -5.64
C ALA A 163 12.69 -8.34 -5.04
N VAL A 164 12.48 -8.23 -3.72
CA VAL A 164 12.43 -6.97 -3.00
C VAL A 164 13.72 -6.68 -2.22
N LEU A 165 14.42 -7.69 -1.69
CA LEU A 165 15.57 -7.48 -0.78
C LEU A 165 16.95 -7.52 -1.45
N ASN A 166 17.08 -8.08 -2.66
CA ASN A 166 18.36 -8.24 -3.37
C ASN A 166 19.51 -8.75 -2.47
N LEU A 167 19.20 -9.58 -1.47
CA LEU A 167 20.22 -10.18 -0.63
C LEU A 167 20.94 -11.26 -1.45
N PRO A 168 22.28 -11.27 -1.50
CA PRO A 168 23.04 -12.31 -2.20
C PRO A 168 23.06 -13.64 -1.43
N PHE A 169 22.21 -13.80 -0.41
CA PHE A 169 22.11 -15.01 0.39
C PHE A 169 20.72 -15.19 1.00
N THR A 170 20.44 -16.40 1.46
CA THR A 170 19.34 -16.75 2.35
C THR A 170 19.87 -17.17 3.70
N LEU A 171 19.29 -16.66 4.78
CA LEU A 171 19.55 -17.13 6.14
C LEU A 171 18.34 -17.91 6.66
N GLU A 172 18.57 -19.09 7.21
CA GLU A 172 17.56 -19.88 7.90
C GLU A 172 18.08 -20.28 9.28
N ALA A 173 17.22 -20.21 10.30
CA ALA A 173 17.56 -20.69 11.64
C ALA A 173 16.56 -21.76 12.09
N TYR A 174 17.08 -22.83 12.67
CA TYR A 174 16.32 -24.00 13.10
C TYR A 174 16.60 -24.30 14.56
N ARG A 175 15.57 -24.44 15.39
CA ARG A 175 15.72 -24.84 16.79
C ARG A 175 16.28 -26.25 16.88
N ASP A 176 17.21 -26.44 17.79
CA ASP A 176 17.69 -27.77 18.16
C ASP A 176 16.65 -28.49 19.02
N GLY A 177 16.22 -29.68 18.58
CA GLY A 177 15.26 -30.51 19.29
C GLY A 177 15.81 -31.19 20.54
N GLU A 178 17.14 -31.32 20.67
CA GLU A 178 17.79 -31.85 21.87
C GLU A 178 18.08 -30.74 22.90
N ASN A 179 18.34 -29.52 22.44
CA ASN A 179 18.57 -28.36 23.30
C ASN A 179 17.84 -27.12 22.77
N GLU A 180 16.65 -26.86 23.30
CA GLU A 180 15.82 -25.73 22.85
C GLU A 180 16.44 -24.34 23.03
N THR A 181 17.53 -24.19 23.79
CA THR A 181 18.23 -22.91 23.93
C THR A 181 19.19 -22.62 22.78
N LEU A 182 19.46 -23.63 21.94
CA LEU A 182 20.39 -23.57 20.82
C LEU A 182 19.65 -23.72 19.48
N CYS A 183 20.30 -23.27 18.42
CA CYS A 183 19.82 -23.39 17.06
C CYS A 183 20.97 -23.60 16.07
N LEU A 184 20.60 -24.20 14.94
CA LEU A 184 21.41 -24.23 13.73
C LEU A 184 21.07 -22.98 12.91
N VAL A 185 22.10 -22.25 12.47
CA VAL A 185 21.96 -21.17 11.49
C VAL A 185 22.62 -21.60 10.19
N GLN A 186 21.87 -21.52 9.10
CA GLN A 186 22.32 -21.82 7.74
C GLN A 186 22.32 -20.54 6.92
N VAL A 187 23.45 -20.23 6.29
CA VAL A 187 23.60 -19.13 5.35
C VAL A 187 23.90 -19.72 3.98
N THR A 188 22.98 -19.60 3.04
CA THR A 188 23.15 -20.08 1.66
C THR A 188 23.34 -18.90 0.73
N LEU A 189 24.50 -18.78 0.12
CA LEU A 189 24.75 -17.78 -0.92
C LEU A 189 23.91 -18.10 -2.16
N LEU A 190 23.30 -17.09 -2.75
CA LEU A 190 22.57 -17.22 -4.01
C LEU A 190 23.56 -17.05 -5.16
N PRO A 191 23.56 -17.96 -6.15
CA PRO A 191 24.43 -17.81 -7.31
C PRO A 191 24.14 -16.50 -8.03
N GLY A 192 25.19 -15.77 -8.37
CA GLY A 192 25.16 -14.71 -9.38
C GLY A 192 25.09 -15.33 -10.77
N ASP A 193 25.87 -14.78 -11.70
CA ASP A 193 25.96 -15.32 -13.07
C ASP A 193 26.88 -16.57 -13.15
N GLU A 194 27.77 -16.77 -12.17
CA GLU A 194 28.72 -17.88 -12.14
C GLU A 194 28.57 -18.75 -10.87
N LEU A 195 28.54 -20.08 -11.03
CA LEU A 195 28.38 -21.03 -9.93
C LEU A 195 29.66 -21.22 -9.10
N ASP A 196 30.83 -21.06 -9.72
CA ASP A 196 32.13 -21.28 -9.09
C ASP A 196 32.45 -20.19 -8.03
N GLU A 197 31.72 -19.07 -8.05
CA GLU A 197 31.85 -17.98 -7.08
C GLU A 197 31.32 -18.33 -5.69
N LEU A 198 30.64 -19.46 -5.52
CA LEU A 198 29.99 -19.83 -4.25
C LEU A 198 30.86 -20.68 -3.34
N PHE A 199 31.89 -21.35 -3.87
CA PHE A 199 32.73 -22.28 -3.11
C PHE A 199 33.82 -21.54 -2.31
N GLU A 200 34.12 -22.04 -1.12
CA GLU A 200 35.20 -21.53 -0.26
C GLU A 200 35.08 -20.06 0.16
N LYS A 201 33.89 -19.47 0.09
CA LYS A 201 33.64 -18.11 0.57
C LYS A 201 33.55 -18.10 2.08
N THR A 202 34.21 -17.11 2.69
CA THR A 202 34.20 -16.94 4.14
C THR A 202 32.96 -16.17 4.57
N VAL A 203 32.16 -16.79 5.43
CA VAL A 203 30.98 -16.21 6.07
C VAL A 203 31.29 -16.05 7.55
N VAL A 204 31.18 -14.81 8.04
CA VAL A 204 31.30 -14.48 9.46
C VAL A 204 29.90 -14.21 10.00
N LEU A 205 29.50 -14.99 10.99
CA LEU A 205 28.26 -14.81 11.75
C LEU A 205 28.61 -14.29 13.14
N GLY A 206 28.20 -13.09 13.49
CA GLY A 206 28.45 -12.54 14.82
C GLY A 206 27.20 -12.11 15.56
N TRP A 207 27.33 -11.93 16.87
CA TRP A 207 26.31 -11.45 17.80
C TRP A 207 26.96 -10.70 18.97
N GLU A 208 26.17 -10.15 19.91
CA GLU A 208 26.66 -9.23 20.96
C GLU A 208 27.81 -9.79 21.81
N ASN A 209 27.84 -11.12 22.03
CA ASN A 209 28.80 -11.77 22.93
C ASN A 209 29.61 -12.88 22.25
N GLY A 210 29.68 -12.89 20.91
CA GLY A 210 30.40 -13.93 20.20
C GLY A 210 30.33 -13.81 18.69
N GLY A 211 31.03 -14.71 18.03
CA GLY A 211 31.00 -14.84 16.58
C GLY A 211 31.68 -16.11 16.15
N GLU A 212 31.26 -16.61 15.01
CA GLU A 212 31.81 -17.78 14.36
C GLU A 212 32.07 -17.48 12.89
N THR A 213 33.04 -18.19 12.34
CA THR A 213 33.40 -18.11 10.92
C THR A 213 33.26 -19.49 10.33
N ALA A 214 32.55 -19.57 9.22
CA ALA A 214 32.40 -20.78 8.44
C ALA A 214 32.74 -20.50 6.98
N VAL A 215 33.06 -21.57 6.25
CA VAL A 215 33.38 -21.51 4.83
C VAL A 215 32.25 -22.21 4.08
N THR A 216 31.85 -21.65 2.94
CA THR A 216 30.77 -22.23 2.13
C THR A 216 31.20 -23.50 1.41
N ASP A 217 30.27 -24.45 1.31
CA ASP A 217 30.42 -25.65 0.49
C ASP A 217 30.22 -25.35 -1.02
N TRP A 218 30.26 -26.40 -1.85
CA TRP A 218 30.05 -26.29 -3.31
C TRP A 218 28.67 -25.75 -3.70
N GLY A 219 27.70 -25.75 -2.78
CA GLY A 219 26.38 -25.17 -2.96
C GLY A 219 26.23 -23.77 -2.38
N GLY A 220 27.31 -23.15 -1.89
CA GLY A 220 27.26 -21.85 -1.25
C GLY A 220 26.73 -21.87 0.19
N LEU A 221 26.65 -23.03 0.84
CA LEU A 221 26.10 -23.17 2.19
C LEU A 221 27.20 -23.09 3.26
N ALA A 222 27.03 -22.19 4.21
CA ALA A 222 27.77 -22.14 5.47
C ALA A 222 26.83 -22.47 6.65
N GLU A 223 27.28 -23.35 7.53
CA GLU A 223 26.51 -23.81 8.70
C GLU A 223 27.18 -23.38 10.00
N PHE A 224 26.36 -22.95 10.96
CA PHE A 224 26.77 -22.52 12.30
C PHE A 224 25.91 -23.26 13.32
N VAL A 225 26.53 -24.10 14.13
CA VAL A 225 25.86 -24.96 15.12
C VAL A 225 25.95 -24.36 16.51
N ASP A 226 25.07 -24.81 17.41
CA ASP A 226 25.08 -24.41 18.82
C ASP A 226 24.96 -22.90 19.07
N ILE A 227 24.29 -22.19 18.16
CA ILE A 227 24.04 -20.76 18.27
C ILE A 227 22.93 -20.52 19.30
N PRO A 228 23.11 -19.66 20.33
CA PRO A 228 22.05 -19.37 21.27
C PRO A 228 20.83 -18.77 20.58
N VAL A 229 19.63 -19.30 20.85
CA VAL A 229 18.38 -18.75 20.29
C VAL A 229 18.18 -17.29 20.68
N THR A 230 18.68 -16.88 21.86
CA THR A 230 18.66 -15.49 22.32
C THR A 230 19.54 -14.55 21.49
N ALA A 231 20.50 -15.09 20.74
CA ALA A 231 21.39 -14.31 19.86
C ALA A 231 20.75 -13.99 18.50
N LEU A 232 19.67 -14.69 18.09
CA LEU A 232 19.01 -14.50 16.79
C LEU A 232 18.65 -13.04 16.45
N PRO A 233 18.12 -12.21 17.38
CA PRO A 233 17.84 -10.80 17.09
C PRO A 233 19.10 -9.96 16.87
N GLN A 234 20.26 -10.42 17.33
CA GLN A 234 21.50 -9.65 17.31
C GLN A 234 22.48 -10.16 16.24
N LEU A 235 22.04 -11.09 15.40
CA LEU A 235 22.88 -11.65 14.35
C LEU A 235 23.28 -10.57 13.35
N HIS A 236 24.57 -10.50 13.08
CA HIS A 236 25.15 -9.79 11.95
C HIS A 236 25.90 -10.80 11.08
N ILE A 237 25.77 -10.65 9.78
CA ILE A 237 26.39 -11.54 8.79
C ILE A 237 27.31 -10.68 7.94
N GLN A 238 28.54 -11.13 7.78
CA GLN A 238 29.48 -10.56 6.83
C GLN A 238 29.94 -11.66 5.89
N VAL A 239 29.77 -11.42 4.59
CA VAL A 239 30.27 -12.31 3.54
C VAL A 239 31.43 -11.60 2.88
N ASN A 240 32.62 -12.21 2.92
CA ASN A 240 33.80 -11.65 2.29
C ASN A 240 33.88 -12.16 0.85
N PHE A 241 33.51 -11.31 -0.10
CA PHE A 241 33.77 -11.49 -1.52
C PHE A 241 35.14 -10.87 -1.84
N GLU A 242 36.23 -11.43 -1.33
CA GLU A 242 37.55 -11.00 -1.81
C GLU A 242 37.73 -11.52 -3.26
N ASP A 243 38.07 -10.61 -4.17
CA ASP A 243 38.46 -10.89 -5.56
C ASP A 243 39.71 -11.79 -5.53
N SER A 244 39.50 -13.10 -5.65
CA SER A 244 40.56 -14.10 -5.76
C SER A 244 41.03 -14.22 -7.21
#